data_AF-A0A7L3Y7N0-F1
#
_entry.id   AF-A0A7L3Y7N0-F1
#
_cell.length_a   1.000
_cell.length_b   1.000
_cell.length_c   1.000
_cell.angle_alpha   90.00
_cell.angle_beta   90.00
_cell.angle_gamma   90.00
#
_symmetry.space_group_name_H-M   'P 1'
#
loop_
_entity.id
_entity.type
_entity.pdbx_description
1 polymer ?
#
loop_
_entity_poly.entity_id
_entity_poly.type
_entity_poly.pdbx_seq_one_letter_code
_entity_poly.pdbx_strand_id
1 'polypeptide(L)'
;RVTLLELIMAKVSEKNPATSEEMNVFMRHADFLAGCFQEKCEAVLKLTSAADAEDEEALVTIRLLDVLCEMTSNNGQLEHLQALPGLLETAIDTLRLTHLAGKQAVNIFTATHAMTGQEEISHPAVGLKSHLIRLIGNLCYKNKENQDKV
;
A
#
# COMPACT_ATOMS: atom_id res chain seq x y z
N ARG A 1 13.91 7.89 -5.17
CA ARG A 1 13.29 6.55 -5.07
C ARG A 1 11.84 6.56 -5.56
N VAL A 2 11.05 7.57 -5.18
CA VAL A 2 9.66 7.78 -5.64
C VAL A 2 9.50 7.73 -7.17
N THR A 3 10.31 8.46 -7.94
CA THR A 3 10.24 8.47 -9.42
C THR A 3 10.40 7.08 -10.05
N LEU A 4 11.24 6.22 -9.48
CA LEU A 4 11.37 4.84 -9.97
C LEU A 4 10.08 4.05 -9.73
N LEU A 5 9.46 4.22 -8.56
CA LEU A 5 8.17 3.58 -8.23
C LEU A 5 7.03 4.10 -9.12
N GLU A 6 7.07 5.37 -9.53
CA GLU A 6 6.12 5.94 -10.50
C GLU A 6 6.27 5.31 -11.89
N LEU A 7 7.51 5.07 -12.33
CA LEU A 7 7.76 4.36 -13.58
C LEU A 7 7.29 2.89 -13.51
N ILE A 8 7.54 2.21 -12.38
CA ILE A 8 7.04 0.85 -12.15
C ILE A 8 5.51 0.85 -12.15
N MET A 9 4.87 1.78 -11.44
CA MET A 9 3.42 1.94 -11.43
C MET A 9 2.87 2.09 -12.83
N ALA A 10 3.42 3.04 -13.62
CA ALA A 10 2.99 3.28 -14.99
C ALA A 10 3.07 2.00 -15.83
N LYS A 11 4.14 1.21 -15.65
CA LYS A 11 4.35 -0.05 -16.37
C LYS A 11 3.39 -1.17 -15.92
N VAL A 12 3.11 -1.30 -14.62
CA VAL A 12 2.18 -2.32 -14.10
C VAL A 12 0.73 -2.02 -14.48
N SER A 13 0.36 -0.74 -14.59
CA SER A 13 -0.97 -0.30 -15.03
C SER A 13 -1.20 -0.39 -16.53
N GLU A 14 -0.19 -0.74 -17.35
CA GLU A 14 -0.40 -0.98 -18.77
C GLU A 14 -1.37 -2.15 -18.98
N LYS A 15 -2.44 -1.91 -19.75
CA LYS A 15 -3.46 -2.94 -20.06
C LYS A 15 -3.00 -3.96 -21.10
N ASN A 16 -1.79 -3.82 -21.61
CA ASN A 16 -1.25 -4.75 -22.58
C ASN A 16 -0.93 -6.07 -21.89
N PRO A 17 -1.27 -7.22 -22.48
CA PRO A 17 -0.86 -8.51 -21.93
C PRO A 17 0.66 -8.56 -21.91
N ALA A 18 1.23 -8.68 -20.71
CA ALA A 18 2.66 -8.85 -20.53
C ALA A 18 3.12 -10.15 -21.19
N THR A 19 4.28 -10.12 -21.82
CA THR A 19 4.95 -11.33 -22.29
C THR A 19 5.37 -12.20 -21.10
N SER A 20 5.61 -13.50 -21.34
CA SER A 20 6.08 -14.43 -20.29
C SER A 20 7.41 -13.98 -19.65
N GLU A 21 8.30 -13.36 -20.43
CA GLU A 21 9.56 -12.81 -19.93
C GLU A 21 9.32 -11.60 -19.01
N GLU A 22 8.44 -10.67 -19.41
CA GLU A 22 8.04 -9.53 -18.58
C GLU A 22 7.39 -10.00 -17.28
N MET A 23 6.50 -11.01 -17.32
CA MET A 23 5.89 -11.60 -16.13
C MET A 23 6.92 -12.16 -15.13
N ASN A 24 7.95 -12.85 -15.62
CA ASN A 24 9.04 -13.36 -14.77
C ASN A 24 9.90 -12.25 -14.18
N VAL A 25 10.07 -11.14 -14.90
CA VAL A 25 10.72 -9.95 -14.36
C VAL A 25 9.83 -9.34 -13.28
N PHE A 26 8.54 -9.16 -13.52
CA PHE A 26 7.60 -8.61 -12.53
C PHE A 26 7.54 -9.43 -11.24
N MET A 27 7.57 -10.77 -11.30
CA MET A 27 7.58 -11.61 -10.10
C MET A 27 8.81 -11.35 -9.22
N ARG A 28 10.01 -11.26 -9.81
CA ARG A 28 11.23 -10.93 -9.05
C ARG A 28 11.19 -9.53 -8.43
N HIS A 29 10.55 -8.59 -9.12
CA HIS A 29 10.34 -7.25 -8.57
C HIS A 29 9.27 -7.26 -7.47
N ALA A 30 8.24 -8.11 -7.58
CA ALA A 30 7.17 -8.26 -6.59
C ALA A 30 7.75 -8.62 -5.22
N ASP A 31 8.65 -9.60 -5.17
CA ASP A 31 9.33 -10.04 -3.94
C ASP A 31 10.10 -8.89 -3.29
N PHE A 32 10.90 -8.18 -4.08
CA PHE A 32 11.71 -7.08 -3.61
C PHE A 32 10.86 -5.90 -3.12
N LEU A 33 9.79 -5.56 -3.84
CA LEU A 33 8.89 -4.46 -3.48
C LEU A 33 8.07 -4.79 -2.23
N ALA A 34 7.57 -6.03 -2.12
CA ALA A 34 6.89 -6.53 -0.93
C ALA A 34 7.83 -6.50 0.28
N GLY A 35 9.04 -7.03 0.16
CA GLY A 35 10.05 -6.97 1.23
C GLY A 35 10.37 -5.53 1.63
N CYS A 36 10.54 -4.62 0.66
CA CYS A 36 10.75 -3.20 0.95
C CYS A 36 9.57 -2.59 1.70
N PHE A 37 8.33 -2.93 1.33
CA PHE A 37 7.15 -2.45 2.04
C PHE A 37 7.12 -2.98 3.47
N GLN A 38 7.38 -4.28 3.68
CA GLN A 38 7.41 -4.91 5.00
C GLN A 38 8.46 -4.29 5.93
N GLU A 39 9.64 -3.94 5.41
CA GLU A 39 10.69 -3.28 6.21
C GLU A 39 10.34 -1.84 6.60
N LYS A 40 9.50 -1.15 5.82
CA LYS A 40 9.35 0.31 5.88
C LYS A 40 7.95 0.77 6.26
N CYS A 41 6.99 -0.15 6.36
CA CYS A 41 5.57 0.15 6.51
C CYS A 41 5.27 1.11 7.67
N GLU A 42 6.03 1.03 8.77
CA GLU A 42 5.86 1.90 9.93
C GLU A 42 6.29 3.36 9.71
N ALA A 43 7.08 3.67 8.67
CA ALA A 43 7.51 5.04 8.37
C ALA A 43 6.31 5.97 8.14
N VAL A 44 5.19 5.44 7.64
CA VAL A 44 3.94 6.20 7.45
C VAL A 44 3.37 6.75 8.76
N LEU A 45 3.70 6.16 9.91
CA LEU A 45 3.20 6.64 11.21
C LEU A 45 3.75 8.01 11.60
N LYS A 46 4.81 8.48 10.93
CA LYS A 46 5.34 9.84 11.09
C LYS A 46 4.43 10.91 10.48
N LEU A 47 3.55 10.53 9.54
CA LEU A 47 2.69 11.42 8.77
C LEU A 47 1.48 11.91 9.57
N THR A 48 1.73 12.53 10.73
CA THR A 48 0.68 12.94 11.66
C THR A 48 0.22 14.38 11.47
N SER A 49 1.05 15.22 10.84
CA SER A 49 0.76 16.63 10.60
C SER A 49 1.16 17.07 9.18
N ALA A 50 0.72 18.26 8.77
CA ALA A 50 1.08 18.83 7.48
C ALA A 50 2.60 19.06 7.30
N ALA A 51 3.34 19.28 8.39
CA ALA A 51 4.80 19.46 8.34
C ALA A 51 5.54 18.16 7.99
N ASP A 52 4.91 17.00 8.21
CA ASP A 52 5.52 15.69 8.00
C ASP A 52 5.33 15.18 6.56
N ALA A 53 4.60 15.93 5.71
CA ALA A 53 4.20 15.51 4.36
C ALA A 53 5.38 15.17 3.43
N GLU A 54 6.58 15.67 3.73
CA GLU A 54 7.78 15.47 2.91
C GLU A 54 8.71 14.36 3.43
N ASP A 55 8.33 13.58 4.45
CA ASP A 55 9.16 12.44 4.93
C ASP A 55 9.38 11.43 3.79
N GLU A 56 10.61 11.35 3.29
CA GLU A 56 10.95 10.57 2.10
C GLU A 56 10.62 9.09 2.28
N GLU A 57 10.89 8.51 3.45
CA GLU A 57 10.69 7.09 3.69
C GLU A 57 9.19 6.75 3.76
N ALA A 58 8.38 7.64 4.34
CA ALA A 58 6.93 7.52 4.34
C ALA A 58 6.35 7.66 2.92
N LEU A 59 6.85 8.60 2.11
CA LEU A 59 6.45 8.76 0.71
C LEU A 59 6.81 7.52 -0.14
N VAL A 60 8.02 6.97 0.04
CA VAL A 60 8.43 5.72 -0.60
C VAL A 60 7.50 4.57 -0.19
N THR A 61 7.13 4.50 1.08
CA THR A 61 6.24 3.45 1.61
C THR A 61 4.82 3.55 1.04
N ILE A 62 4.26 4.75 0.94
CA ILE A 62 2.97 4.99 0.30
C ILE A 62 3.02 4.53 -1.17
N ARG A 63 4.08 4.88 -1.90
CA ARG A 63 4.22 4.49 -3.30
C ARG A 63 4.44 3.00 -3.49
N LEU A 64 5.14 2.33 -2.59
CA LEU A 64 5.25 0.87 -2.56
C LEU A 64 3.87 0.23 -2.38
N LEU A 65 3.06 0.73 -1.45
CA LEU A 65 1.69 0.26 -1.25
C LEU A 65 0.85 0.45 -2.52
N ASP A 66 0.92 1.62 -3.16
CA ASP A 66 0.19 1.89 -4.40
C ASP A 66 0.54 0.84 -5.48
N VAL A 67 1.83 0.58 -5.70
CA VAL A 67 2.33 -0.39 -6.68
C VAL A 67 1.86 -1.81 -6.34
N LEU A 68 1.97 -2.23 -5.07
CA LEU A 68 1.53 -3.56 -4.63
C LEU A 68 0.02 -3.74 -4.84
N CYS A 69 -0.76 -2.70 -4.55
CA CYS A 69 -2.18 -2.77 -4.81
C CYS A 69 -2.49 -2.89 -6.31
N GLU A 70 -1.72 -2.24 -7.18
CA GLU A 70 -1.88 -2.38 -8.64
C GLU A 70 -1.47 -3.77 -9.13
N MET A 71 -0.33 -4.28 -8.66
CA MET A 71 0.13 -5.63 -9.01
C MET A 71 -0.87 -6.70 -8.57
N THR A 72 -1.48 -6.55 -7.39
CA THR A 72 -2.51 -7.48 -6.90
C THR A 72 -3.88 -7.31 -7.56
N SER A 73 -4.16 -6.18 -8.21
CA SER A 73 -5.37 -6.02 -9.04
C SER A 73 -5.26 -6.77 -10.37
N ASN A 74 -4.05 -7.18 -10.78
CA ASN A 74 -3.81 -7.92 -12.00
C ASN A 74 -3.67 -9.43 -11.71
N ASN A 75 -4.50 -10.25 -12.37
CA ASN A 75 -4.53 -11.71 -12.16
C ASN A 75 -3.15 -12.37 -12.34
N GLY A 76 -2.27 -11.83 -13.17
CA GLY A 76 -0.97 -12.44 -13.46
C GLY A 76 0.06 -12.42 -12.33
N GLN A 77 -0.12 -11.59 -11.29
CA GLN A 77 0.80 -11.47 -10.14
C GLN A 77 0.10 -11.77 -8.81
N LEU A 78 -1.23 -11.86 -8.81
CA LEU A 78 -2.03 -12.01 -7.60
C LEU A 78 -1.65 -13.26 -6.80
N GLU A 79 -1.65 -14.43 -7.42
CA GLU A 79 -1.37 -15.70 -6.71
C GLU A 79 0.03 -15.72 -6.09
N HIS A 80 1.01 -15.14 -6.78
CA HIS A 80 2.38 -15.00 -6.28
C HIS A 80 2.43 -14.11 -5.04
N LEU A 81 1.84 -12.90 -5.12
CA LEU A 81 1.78 -11.95 -4.01
C LEU A 81 0.96 -12.47 -2.82
N GLN A 82 -0.09 -13.25 -3.07
CA GLN A 82 -0.89 -13.91 -2.03
C GLN A 82 -0.09 -14.94 -1.22
N ALA A 83 0.89 -15.58 -1.84
CA ALA A 83 1.75 -16.57 -1.22
C ALA A 83 2.98 -15.96 -0.51
N LEU A 84 3.21 -14.65 -0.63
CA LEU A 84 4.36 -14.01 0.00
C LEU A 84 4.22 -13.96 1.52
N PRO A 85 5.17 -14.56 2.27
CA PRO A 85 5.10 -14.61 3.72
C PRO A 85 5.09 -13.21 4.34
N GLY A 86 4.16 -12.98 5.26
CA GLY A 86 4.10 -11.75 6.06
C GLY A 86 3.49 -10.54 5.34
N LEU A 87 3.26 -10.57 4.03
CA LEU A 87 2.75 -9.39 3.31
C LEU A 87 1.35 -8.98 3.80
N LEU A 88 0.48 -9.97 4.02
CA LEU A 88 -0.87 -9.74 4.54
C LEU A 88 -0.81 -9.21 5.98
N GLU A 89 -0.04 -9.87 6.84
CA GLU A 89 0.13 -9.52 8.25
C GLU A 89 0.67 -8.09 8.38
N THR A 90 1.69 -7.73 7.61
CA THR A 90 2.23 -6.35 7.54
C THR A 90 1.16 -5.34 7.14
N ALA A 91 0.35 -5.62 6.11
CA ALA A 91 -0.70 -4.70 5.68
C ALA A 91 -1.77 -4.50 6.77
N ILE A 92 -2.18 -5.59 7.45
CA ILE A 92 -3.13 -5.56 8.57
C ILE A 92 -2.57 -4.75 9.73
N ASP A 93 -1.32 -5.01 10.13
CA ASP A 93 -0.70 -4.34 11.27
C ASP A 93 -0.50 -2.85 10.98
N THR A 94 -0.08 -2.49 9.77
CA THR A 94 0.02 -1.08 9.35
C THR A 94 -1.34 -0.38 9.38
N LEU A 95 -2.41 -1.05 8.95
CA LEU A 95 -3.76 -0.51 9.03
C LEU A 95 -4.21 -0.33 10.48
N ARG A 96 -3.92 -1.30 11.34
CA ARG A 96 -4.23 -1.23 12.78
C ARG A 96 -3.49 -0.09 13.47
N LEU A 97 -2.19 0.07 13.22
CA LEU A 97 -1.35 1.12 13.80
C LEU A 97 -1.78 2.51 13.34
N THR A 98 -2.01 2.71 12.03
CA THR A 98 -2.52 3.99 11.52
C THR A 98 -3.92 4.30 12.03
N HIS A 99 -4.76 3.29 12.24
CA HIS A 99 -6.06 3.44 12.87
C HIS A 99 -5.95 3.87 14.34
N LEU A 100 -5.08 3.22 15.11
CA LEU A 100 -4.83 3.56 16.51
C LEU A 100 -4.27 4.97 16.65
N ALA A 101 -3.29 5.36 15.81
CA ALA A 101 -2.72 6.70 15.80
C ALA A 101 -3.82 7.77 15.61
N GLY A 102 -4.75 7.55 14.67
CA GLY A 102 -5.89 8.44 14.45
C GLY A 102 -6.94 8.46 15.56
N LYS A 103 -6.93 7.50 16.49
CA LYS A 103 -7.81 7.48 17.67
C LYS A 103 -7.16 8.12 18.90
N GLN A 104 -5.84 8.07 19.02
CA GLN A 104 -5.11 8.58 20.18
C GLN A 104 -5.03 10.10 20.21
N ALA A 105 -4.92 10.74 19.05
CA ALA A 105 -4.86 12.19 18.92
C ALA A 105 -5.46 12.63 17.59
N VAL A 106 -5.92 13.89 17.52
CA VAL A 106 -6.36 14.50 16.26
C VAL A 106 -5.15 14.70 15.36
N ASN A 107 -5.15 14.06 14.19
CA ASN A 107 -4.08 14.04 13.20
C ASN A 107 -4.62 13.65 11.81
N ILE A 108 -3.73 13.52 10.83
CA ILE A 108 -4.09 13.13 9.44
C ILE A 108 -4.83 11.78 9.35
N PHE A 109 -4.62 10.87 10.30
CA PHE A 109 -5.29 9.56 10.33
C PHE A 109 -6.64 9.57 11.04
N THR A 110 -7.05 10.68 11.63
CA THR A 110 -8.35 10.80 12.29
C THR A 110 -9.47 10.59 11.28
N ALA A 111 -10.52 9.85 11.66
CA ALA A 111 -11.69 9.71 10.82
C ALA A 111 -12.40 11.07 10.70
N THR A 112 -12.16 11.78 9.61
CA THR A 112 -12.88 13.01 9.31
C THR A 112 -14.31 12.62 8.97
N HIS A 113 -15.26 12.84 9.89
CA HIS A 113 -16.67 12.89 9.51
C HIS A 113 -16.79 14.06 8.53
N ALA A 114 -16.87 13.75 7.24
CA ALA A 114 -17.03 14.73 6.19
C ALA A 114 -18.31 15.54 6.44
N MET A 115 -18.20 16.76 7.01
CA MET A 115 -19.15 17.86 6.84
C MET A 115 -18.75 19.17 7.56
N THR A 116 -17.51 19.66 7.45
CA THR A 116 -17.18 21.00 7.98
C THR A 116 -16.41 21.89 7.02
N GLY A 117 -16.63 21.79 5.70
CA GLY A 117 -16.19 22.83 4.74
C GLY A 117 -14.71 23.24 4.80
N GLN A 118 -13.87 22.46 5.46
CA GLN A 118 -12.44 22.67 5.55
C GLN A 118 -11.85 22.16 4.25
N GLU A 119 -10.98 22.98 3.65
CA GLU A 119 -10.22 22.69 2.45
C GLU A 119 -9.76 21.22 2.45
N GLU A 120 -9.91 20.55 1.31
CA GLU A 120 -9.32 19.22 1.12
C GLU A 120 -7.84 19.30 1.50
N ILE A 121 -7.49 18.67 2.62
CA ILE A 121 -6.10 18.64 3.08
C ILE A 121 -5.35 17.81 2.04
N SER A 122 -4.59 18.48 1.18
CA SER A 122 -3.67 17.83 0.25
C SER A 122 -2.48 17.30 1.07
N HIS A 123 -2.60 16.05 1.53
CA HIS A 123 -1.56 15.38 2.30
C HIS A 123 -1.35 13.96 1.75
N PRO A 124 -0.10 13.50 1.55
CA PRO A 124 0.19 12.21 0.88
C PRO A 124 -0.39 10.99 1.60
N ALA A 125 -0.60 11.07 2.92
CA ALA A 125 -1.24 10.00 3.70
C ALA A 125 -2.77 9.92 3.53
N VAL A 126 -3.40 10.88 2.85
CA VAL A 126 -4.83 10.80 2.51
C VAL A 126 -5.04 9.62 1.57
N GLY A 127 -5.95 8.71 1.93
CA GLY A 127 -6.17 7.47 1.19
C GLY A 127 -5.26 6.29 1.60
N LEU A 128 -4.28 6.50 2.49
CA LEU A 128 -3.42 5.39 2.95
C LEU A 128 -4.23 4.21 3.49
N LYS A 129 -5.21 4.48 4.37
CA LYS A 129 -6.05 3.43 4.97
C LYS A 129 -6.90 2.71 3.92
N SER A 130 -7.44 3.42 2.92
CA SER A 130 -8.23 2.77 1.86
C SER A 130 -7.35 1.90 0.96
N HIS A 131 -6.10 2.32 0.69
CA HIS A 131 -5.16 1.51 -0.07
C HIS A 131 -4.70 0.27 0.70
N LEU A 132 -4.47 0.37 2.02
CA LEU A 132 -4.21 -0.81 2.87
C LEU A 132 -5.38 -1.79 2.84
N ILE A 133 -6.62 -1.29 2.97
CA ILE A 133 -7.83 -2.11 2.84
C ILE A 133 -7.91 -2.78 1.46
N ARG A 134 -7.56 -2.06 0.38
CA ARG A 134 -7.52 -2.61 -0.99
C ARG A 134 -6.51 -3.75 -1.08
N LEU A 135 -5.28 -3.55 -0.60
CA LEU A 135 -4.26 -4.60 -0.62
C LEU A 135 -4.73 -5.84 0.16
N ILE A 136 -5.23 -5.66 1.38
CA ILE A 136 -5.75 -6.76 2.22
C ILE A 136 -6.88 -7.50 1.48
N GLY A 137 -7.83 -6.76 0.92
CA GLY A 137 -8.94 -7.34 0.16
C GLY A 137 -8.48 -8.15 -1.05
N ASN A 138 -7.51 -7.63 -1.81
CA ASN A 138 -6.92 -8.33 -2.94
C ASN A 138 -6.20 -9.61 -2.49
N LEU A 139 -5.39 -9.53 -1.43
CA LEU A 139 -4.66 -10.69 -0.90
C LEU A 139 -5.59 -11.77 -0.36
N CYS A 140 -6.78 -11.42 0.09
CA CYS A 140 -7.80 -12.38 0.55
C CYS A 140 -8.71 -12.89 -0.58
N TYR A 141 -8.72 -12.25 -1.75
CA TYR A 141 -9.64 -12.60 -2.82
C TYR A 141 -9.40 -14.04 -3.30
N LYS A 142 -10.42 -14.91 -3.13
CA LYS A 142 -10.38 -16.35 -3.46
C LYS A 142 -9.22 -17.13 -2.82
N ASN A 143 -8.57 -16.59 -1.78
CA ASN A 143 -7.49 -17.25 -1.06
C ASN A 143 -7.96 -17.56 0.37
N LYS A 144 -8.30 -18.83 0.63
CA LYS A 144 -8.87 -19.26 1.93
C LYS A 144 -7.86 -19.12 3.08
N GLU A 145 -6.59 -19.39 2.82
CA GLU A 145 -5.53 -19.26 3.82
C GLU A 145 -5.42 -17.82 4.32
N ASN A 146 -5.39 -16.85 3.41
CA ASN A 146 -5.35 -15.44 3.77
C ASN A 146 -6.65 -14.97 4.44
N GLN A 147 -7.81 -15.45 3.99
CA GLN A 147 -9.10 -15.13 4.63
C GLN A 147 -9.18 -15.57 6.10
N ASP A 148 -8.55 -16.69 6.47
CA ASP A 148 -8.56 -17.19 7.84
C ASP A 148 -7.67 -16.40 8.81
N LYS A 149 -6.86 -15.49 8.29
CA LYS A 149 -5.94 -14.64 9.08
C LYS A 149 -6.51 -13.26 9.41
N VAL A 150 -7.61 -12.84 8.79
CA VAL A 150 -8.17 -11.47 8.90
C VAL A 150 -9.31 -11.37 9.90
#